data_AF-A0A9E0YKW7-F1
#
_entry.id   AF-A0A9E0YKW7-F1
#
_cell.length_a   1.000
_cell.length_b   1.000
_cell.length_c   1.000
_cell.angle_alpha   90.00
_cell.angle_beta   90.00
_cell.angle_gamma   90.00
#
_symmetry.space_group_name_H-M   'P 1'
#
loop_
_entity.id
_entity.type
_entity.pdbx_description
1 polymer ?
#
loop_
_entity_poly.entity_id
_entity_poly.type
_entity_poly.pdbx_seq_one_letter_code
_entity_poly.pdbx_strand_id
1 'polypeptide(L)'
;MNKINWRILGLIGAVLFVSLVVVFMATQNQDTGENQKIPEGERSLAHRMAISDAGSYVDEDHPTVQEFEELLSNLEEATSDSKEKIRELTIESVTELDENYDVNVKLLDFLKEANEMAEEIDWKISYTEIVAKVKVALSQEETEA
;
A
#
# COMPACT_ATOMS: atom_id res chain seq x y z
N MET A 1 44.70 -51.09 3.33
CA MET A 1 44.12 -49.92 4.02
C MET A 1 44.71 -48.66 3.40
N ASN A 2 43.94 -47.91 2.60
CA ASN A 2 44.43 -46.67 1.99
C ASN A 2 44.54 -45.59 3.06
N LYS A 3 45.75 -45.04 3.23
CA LYS A 3 46.02 -43.94 4.15
C LYS A 3 45.37 -42.68 3.59
N ILE A 4 44.24 -42.30 4.17
CA ILE A 4 43.56 -41.04 3.88
C ILE A 4 44.52 -39.90 4.17
N ASN A 5 44.79 -39.08 3.15
CA ASN A 5 45.79 -38.03 3.21
C ASN A 5 45.15 -36.78 3.85
N TRP A 6 45.34 -36.63 5.16
CA TRP A 6 44.71 -35.58 5.99
C TRP A 6 44.94 -34.15 5.46
N ARG A 7 46.05 -33.92 4.75
CA ARG A 7 46.34 -32.64 4.09
C ARG A 7 45.39 -32.32 2.93
N ILE A 8 44.88 -33.34 2.22
CA ILE A 8 43.95 -33.16 1.10
C ILE A 8 42.53 -32.87 1.62
N LEU A 9 42.11 -33.55 2.69
CA LEU A 9 40.82 -33.30 3.34
C LEU A 9 40.72 -31.89 3.93
N GLY A 10 41.79 -31.38 4.56
CA GLY A 10 41.82 -30.02 5.07
C GLY A 10 41.71 -28.96 3.96
N LEU A 11 42.30 -29.22 2.80
CA LEU A 11 42.28 -28.31 1.66
C LEU A 11 40.90 -28.28 0.97
N ILE A 12 40.24 -29.43 0.84
CA ILE A 12 38.85 -29.53 0.34
C ILE A 12 37.89 -28.80 1.28
N GLY A 13 38.05 -28.96 2.61
CA GLY A 13 37.23 -28.24 3.59
C GLY A 13 37.40 -26.73 3.54
N ALA A 14 38.63 -26.24 3.38
CA ALA A 14 38.92 -24.81 3.26
C ALA A 14 38.33 -24.19 1.97
N VAL A 15 38.42 -24.91 0.84
CA VAL A 15 37.84 -24.44 -0.44
C VAL A 15 36.32 -24.34 -0.36
N LEU A 16 35.65 -25.31 0.26
CA LEU A 16 34.20 -25.28 0.45
C LEU A 16 33.75 -24.15 1.39
N PHE A 17 34.54 -23.82 2.40
CA PHE A 17 34.21 -22.73 3.33
C PHE A 17 34.36 -21.36 2.69
N VAL A 18 35.42 -21.15 1.90
CA VAL A 18 35.64 -19.87 1.19
C VAL A 18 34.57 -19.62 0.13
N SER A 19 34.14 -20.64 -0.62
CA SER A 19 33.06 -20.48 -1.59
C SER A 19 31.71 -20.19 -0.93
N LEU A 20 31.42 -20.78 0.24
CA LEU A 20 30.20 -20.49 1.01
C LEU A 20 30.18 -19.04 1.53
N VAL A 21 31.32 -18.52 2.01
CA VAL A 21 31.42 -17.13 2.48
C VAL A 21 31.30 -16.13 1.33
N VAL A 22 31.88 -16.42 0.16
CA VAL A 22 31.75 -15.56 -1.03
C VAL A 22 30.32 -15.55 -1.57
N VAL A 23 29.64 -16.70 -1.60
CA VAL A 23 28.22 -16.78 -1.99
C VAL A 23 27.34 -16.04 -0.97
N PHE A 24 27.59 -16.20 0.33
CA PHE A 24 26.84 -15.52 1.38
C PHE A 24 27.04 -13.99 1.33
N MET A 25 28.27 -13.52 1.08
CA MET A 25 28.54 -12.09 0.87
C MET A 25 27.95 -11.57 -0.45
N ALA A 26 27.92 -12.37 -1.52
CA ALA A 26 27.27 -11.98 -2.77
C ALA A 26 25.74 -11.87 -2.63
N THR A 27 25.10 -12.75 -1.84
CA THR A 27 23.66 -12.68 -1.56
C THR A 27 23.27 -11.56 -0.59
N GLN A 28 24.18 -11.06 0.26
CA GLN A 28 23.89 -9.92 1.14
C GLN A 28 24.13 -8.55 0.49
N ASN A 29 24.85 -8.49 -0.63
CA ASN A 29 25.17 -7.23 -1.34
C ASN A 29 24.21 -6.89 -2.49
N GLN A 30 23.05 -7.55 -2.60
CA GLN A 30 22.08 -7.28 -3.67
C GLN A 30 20.81 -6.52 -3.25
N ASP A 31 20.64 -6.17 -1.97
CA ASP A 31 19.52 -5.35 -1.51
C ASP A 31 19.97 -4.04 -0.84
N THR A 32 20.92 -3.35 -1.47
CA THR A 32 21.00 -1.88 -1.33
C THR A 32 20.40 -1.27 -2.58
N GLY A 33 19.13 -1.58 -2.85
CA GLY A 33 18.30 -0.67 -3.62
C GLY A 33 18.18 0.59 -2.77
N GLU A 34 18.95 1.64 -3.08
CA GLU A 34 18.38 2.98 -2.90
C GLU A 34 17.06 2.93 -3.67
N ASN A 35 15.92 2.83 -2.97
CA ASN A 35 14.60 2.96 -3.56
C ASN A 35 14.56 4.32 -4.24
N GLN A 36 14.91 4.34 -5.53
CA GLN A 36 14.87 5.56 -6.32
C GLN A 36 13.42 5.99 -6.34
N LYS A 37 13.16 7.16 -5.74
CA LYS A 37 11.81 7.73 -5.70
C LYS A 37 11.24 7.75 -7.11
N ILE A 38 10.09 7.10 -7.29
CA ILE A 38 9.42 7.09 -8.59
C ILE A 38 9.02 8.52 -8.95
N PRO A 39 9.33 9.00 -10.17
CA PRO A 39 8.91 10.30 -10.65
C PRO A 39 7.38 10.46 -10.58
N GLU A 40 6.89 11.64 -10.25
CA GLU A 40 5.46 11.89 -10.02
C GLU A 40 4.54 11.44 -11.17
N GLY A 41 4.97 11.62 -12.42
CA GLY A 41 4.21 11.23 -13.61
C GLY A 41 4.16 9.72 -13.90
N GLU A 42 4.98 8.92 -13.22
CA GLU A 42 5.05 7.46 -13.39
C GLU A 42 4.33 6.71 -12.26
N ARG A 43 3.90 7.41 -11.21
CA ARG A 43 3.23 6.80 -10.05
C ARG A 43 1.84 6.31 -10.41
N SER A 44 1.50 5.11 -9.95
CA SER A 44 0.11 4.62 -9.99
C SER A 44 -0.82 5.53 -9.18
N LEU A 45 -2.13 5.41 -9.43
CA LEU A 45 -3.11 6.19 -8.67
C LEU A 45 -3.06 5.86 -7.17
N ALA A 46 -3.00 4.57 -6.84
CA ALA A 46 -2.87 4.09 -5.46
C ALA A 46 -1.60 4.63 -4.79
N HIS A 47 -0.48 4.69 -5.50
CA HIS A 47 0.77 5.24 -4.97
C HIS A 47 0.66 6.74 -4.66
N ARG A 48 0.00 7.50 -5.53
CA ARG A 48 -0.29 8.92 -5.27
C ARG A 48 -1.18 9.10 -4.04
N MET A 49 -2.20 8.26 -3.86
CA MET A 49 -3.07 8.31 -2.68
C MET A 49 -2.31 7.96 -1.39
N ALA A 50 -1.46 6.91 -1.41
CA ALA A 50 -0.64 6.53 -0.28
C ALA A 50 0.30 7.65 0.18
N ILE A 51 0.93 8.35 -0.78
CA ILE A 51 1.80 9.51 -0.48
C ILE A 51 0.98 10.66 0.13
N SER A 52 -0.21 10.93 -0.41
CA SER A 52 -1.10 11.97 0.10
C SER A 52 -1.58 11.66 1.52
N ASP A 53 -1.91 10.41 1.82
CA ASP A 53 -2.38 9.96 3.12
C ASP A 53 -1.28 10.00 4.19
N ALA A 54 -0.06 9.58 3.82
CA ALA A 54 1.11 9.59 4.70
C ALA A 54 1.68 11.00 4.93
N GLY A 55 1.46 11.94 4.01
CA GLY A 55 2.10 13.26 4.01
C GLY A 55 3.60 13.22 3.66
N SER A 56 4.11 12.06 3.24
CA SER A 56 5.50 11.85 2.83
C SER A 56 5.59 10.77 1.75
N TYR A 57 6.76 10.64 1.13
CA TYR A 57 6.99 9.57 0.14
C TYR A 57 6.81 8.19 0.78
N VAL A 58 6.18 7.29 0.04
CA VAL A 58 5.95 5.88 0.39
C VAL A 58 6.54 5.04 -0.74
N ASP A 59 7.15 3.89 -0.45
CA ASP A 59 7.67 2.99 -1.49
C ASP A 59 6.53 2.31 -2.27
N GLU A 60 6.74 1.96 -3.54
CA GLU A 60 5.67 1.40 -4.39
C GLU A 60 5.20 0.02 -3.93
N ASP A 61 6.10 -0.78 -3.35
CA ASP A 61 5.82 -2.10 -2.79
C ASP A 61 5.26 -2.03 -1.36
N HIS A 62 5.12 -0.83 -0.79
CA HIS A 62 4.60 -0.65 0.56
C HIS A 62 3.17 -1.20 0.69
N PRO A 63 2.81 -1.87 1.79
CA PRO A 63 1.49 -2.47 1.98
C PRO A 63 0.33 -1.50 1.77
N THR A 64 0.47 -0.25 2.22
CA THR A 64 -0.53 0.81 2.02
C THR A 64 -0.83 1.09 0.54
N VAL A 65 0.16 1.00 -0.35
CA VAL A 65 -0.07 1.19 -1.79
C VAL A 65 -0.93 0.05 -2.34
N GLN A 66 -0.67 -1.18 -1.92
CA GLN A 66 -1.46 -2.35 -2.29
C GLN A 66 -2.89 -2.25 -1.76
N GLU A 67 -3.03 -1.77 -0.52
CA GLU A 67 -4.33 -1.58 0.13
C GLU A 67 -5.18 -0.52 -0.60
N PHE A 68 -4.59 0.63 -0.98
CA PHE A 68 -5.29 1.59 -1.82
C PHE A 68 -5.69 0.99 -3.18
N GLU A 69 -4.82 0.21 -3.82
CA GLU A 69 -5.13 -0.41 -5.11
C GLU A 69 -6.29 -1.40 -5.01
N GLU A 70 -6.34 -2.20 -3.95
CA GLU A 70 -7.44 -3.13 -3.67
C GLU A 70 -8.75 -2.36 -3.44
N LEU A 71 -8.77 -1.40 -2.52
CA LEU A 71 -9.96 -0.60 -2.20
C LEU A 71 -10.51 0.16 -3.41
N LEU A 72 -9.63 0.71 -4.25
CA LEU A 72 -10.01 1.39 -5.49
C LEU A 72 -10.58 0.42 -6.53
N SER A 73 -10.01 -0.79 -6.63
CA SER A 73 -10.51 -1.82 -7.55
C SER A 73 -11.89 -2.32 -7.14
N ASN A 74 -12.07 -2.60 -5.85
CA ASN A 74 -13.34 -3.04 -5.30
C ASN A 74 -14.45 -2.00 -5.54
N LEU A 75 -14.16 -0.72 -5.31
CA LEU A 75 -15.12 0.36 -5.55
C LEU A 75 -15.41 0.58 -7.04
N GLU A 76 -14.43 0.46 -7.93
CA GLU A 76 -14.67 0.53 -9.37
C GLU A 76 -15.56 -0.64 -9.85
N GLU A 77 -15.39 -1.82 -9.26
CA GLU A 77 -16.24 -2.98 -9.53
C GLU A 77 -17.65 -2.82 -8.94
N ALA A 78 -17.78 -2.30 -7.72
CA ALA A 78 -19.04 -2.13 -7.01
C ALA A 78 -19.85 -0.91 -7.47
N THR A 79 -19.21 0.11 -8.04
CA THR A 79 -19.85 1.36 -8.45
C THR A 79 -19.92 1.53 -9.97
N SER A 80 -20.52 2.64 -10.41
CA SER A 80 -20.51 3.10 -11.80
C SER A 80 -19.35 4.03 -12.14
N ASP A 81 -18.47 4.33 -11.19
CA ASP A 81 -17.45 5.37 -11.30
C ASP A 81 -16.05 4.77 -11.45
N SER A 82 -15.16 5.49 -12.14
CA SER A 82 -13.77 5.06 -12.33
C SER A 82 -12.93 5.31 -11.08
N LYS A 83 -11.79 4.60 -10.95
CA LYS A 83 -10.80 4.86 -9.90
C LYS A 83 -10.39 6.33 -9.80
N GLU A 84 -10.25 7.01 -10.93
CA GLU A 84 -9.91 8.44 -11.00
C GLU A 84 -10.99 9.30 -10.33
N LYS A 85 -12.27 9.01 -10.62
CA LYS A 85 -13.41 9.73 -10.05
C LYS A 85 -13.59 9.42 -8.56
N ILE A 86 -13.39 8.16 -8.18
CA ILE A 86 -13.39 7.70 -6.78
C ILE A 86 -12.35 8.46 -5.96
N ARG A 87 -11.11 8.57 -6.46
CA ARG A 87 -10.06 9.36 -5.82
C ARG A 87 -10.47 10.81 -5.60
N GLU A 88 -10.94 11.47 -6.66
CA GLU A 88 -11.29 12.90 -6.60
C GLU A 88 -12.36 13.16 -5.54
N LEU A 89 -13.44 12.39 -5.54
CA LEU A 89 -14.54 12.54 -4.59
C LEU A 89 -14.10 12.21 -3.15
N THR A 90 -13.20 11.24 -2.98
CA THR A 90 -12.65 10.89 -1.67
C THR A 90 -11.84 12.05 -1.09
N ILE A 91 -10.90 12.61 -1.87
CA ILE A 91 -10.06 13.74 -1.44
C ILE A 91 -10.92 14.96 -1.11
N GLU A 92 -11.88 15.28 -1.99
CA GLU A 92 -12.81 16.39 -1.79
C GLU A 92 -13.59 16.22 -0.49
N SER A 93 -14.08 15.01 -0.22
CA SER A 93 -14.91 14.72 0.95
C SER A 93 -14.13 14.73 2.27
N VAL A 94 -12.91 14.18 2.27
CA VAL A 94 -12.03 14.22 3.43
C VAL A 94 -11.63 15.66 3.76
N THR A 95 -11.34 16.46 2.73
CA THR A 95 -11.09 17.91 2.90
C THR A 95 -12.31 18.63 3.46
N GLU A 96 -13.50 18.33 2.93
CA GLU A 96 -14.75 18.94 3.40
C GLU A 96 -15.05 18.58 4.86
N LEU A 97 -14.80 17.34 5.27
CA LEU A 97 -14.96 16.85 6.64
C LEU A 97 -14.04 17.61 7.62
N ASP A 98 -12.78 17.79 7.27
CA ASP A 98 -11.80 18.54 8.08
C ASP A 98 -12.17 20.04 8.15
N GLU A 99 -12.45 20.67 7.01
CA GLU A 99 -12.66 22.12 6.94
C GLU A 99 -14.01 22.59 7.49
N ASN A 100 -15.09 21.82 7.30
CA ASN A 100 -16.45 22.27 7.61
C ASN A 100 -17.08 21.58 8.83
N TYR A 101 -16.57 20.40 9.21
CA TYR A 101 -17.15 19.59 10.27
C TYR A 101 -16.18 19.28 11.41
N ASP A 102 -14.91 19.74 11.34
CA ASP A 102 -13.84 19.46 12.31
C ASP A 102 -13.54 17.96 12.47
N VAL A 103 -13.84 17.16 11.44
CA VAL A 103 -13.66 15.70 11.43
C VAL A 103 -12.41 15.36 10.63
N ASN A 104 -11.33 15.03 11.34
CA ASN A 104 -10.06 14.66 10.71
C ASN A 104 -9.99 13.15 10.45
N VAL A 105 -10.17 12.74 9.19
CA VAL A 105 -10.11 11.34 8.77
C VAL A 105 -9.00 11.12 7.73
N LYS A 106 -8.34 9.97 7.79
CA LYS A 106 -7.36 9.57 6.78
C LYS A 106 -8.05 9.16 5.47
N LEU A 107 -7.39 9.36 4.34
CA LEU A 107 -7.90 8.93 3.02
C LEU A 107 -8.12 7.42 2.99
N LEU A 108 -7.20 6.68 3.63
CA LEU A 108 -7.29 5.22 3.71
C LEU A 108 -8.52 4.78 4.50
N ASP A 109 -8.77 5.39 5.66
CA ASP A 109 -9.89 5.05 6.53
C ASP A 109 -11.23 5.41 5.87
N PHE A 110 -11.30 6.56 5.20
CA PHE A 110 -12.48 6.93 4.41
C PHE A 110 -12.78 5.90 3.31
N LEU A 111 -11.77 5.42 2.58
CA LEU A 111 -11.98 4.42 1.53
C LEU A 111 -12.39 3.04 2.07
N LYS A 112 -11.93 2.68 3.27
CA LYS A 112 -12.38 1.45 3.95
C LYS A 112 -13.86 1.52 4.26
N GLU A 113 -14.30 2.62 4.87
CA GLU A 113 -15.71 2.87 5.17
C GLU A 113 -16.56 2.86 3.89
N ALA A 114 -16.04 3.49 2.82
CA ALA A 114 -16.71 3.48 1.53
C ALA A 114 -16.83 2.06 0.92
N ASN A 115 -15.82 1.21 1.11
CA ASN A 115 -15.87 -0.19 0.66
C ASN A 115 -16.90 -1.00 1.46
N GLU A 116 -16.91 -0.86 2.79
CA GLU A 116 -17.89 -1.51 3.65
C GLU A 116 -19.32 -1.15 3.24
N MET A 117 -19.58 0.14 3.03
CA MET A 117 -20.88 0.61 2.54
C MET A 117 -21.22 0.13 1.12
N ALA A 118 -20.22 -0.10 0.26
CA ALA A 118 -20.43 -0.63 -1.08
C ALA A 118 -20.81 -2.12 -1.06
N GLU A 119 -20.17 -2.89 -0.17
CA GLU A 119 -20.42 -4.33 -0.01
C GLU A 119 -21.84 -4.63 0.50
N GLU A 120 -22.43 -3.72 1.30
CA GLU A 120 -23.81 -3.85 1.78
C GLU A 120 -24.88 -3.65 0.69
N ILE A 121 -24.50 -3.19 -0.50
CA ILE A 121 -25.43 -2.78 -1.55
C ILE A 121 -25.44 -3.80 -2.69
N ASP A 122 -26.58 -4.46 -2.87
CA ASP A 122 -26.77 -5.53 -3.86
C ASP A 122 -26.75 -5.06 -5.33
N TRP A 123 -26.68 -3.76 -5.60
CA TRP A 123 -26.69 -3.20 -6.95
C TRP A 123 -25.66 -2.08 -7.13
N LYS A 124 -25.18 -1.89 -8.37
CA LYS A 124 -24.25 -0.80 -8.68
C LYS A 124 -24.89 0.56 -8.40
N ILE A 125 -24.27 1.33 -7.52
CA ILE A 125 -24.62 2.74 -7.25
C ILE A 125 -23.50 3.69 -7.63
N SER A 126 -23.81 4.98 -7.68
CA SER A 126 -22.77 6.01 -7.87
C SER A 126 -21.90 6.13 -6.62
N TYR A 127 -20.60 6.33 -6.80
CA TYR A 127 -19.68 6.57 -5.69
C TYR A 127 -20.04 7.85 -4.92
N THR A 128 -20.62 8.85 -5.58
CA THR A 128 -21.17 10.05 -4.93
C THR A 128 -22.19 9.71 -3.84
N GLU A 129 -23.02 8.70 -4.05
CA GLU A 129 -24.01 8.28 -3.06
C GLU A 129 -23.35 7.57 -1.87
N ILE A 130 -22.32 6.75 -2.12
CA ILE A 130 -21.51 6.12 -1.06
C ILE A 130 -20.84 7.20 -0.22
N VAL A 131 -20.13 8.13 -0.87
CA VAL A 131 -19.46 9.26 -0.23
C VAL A 131 -20.41 10.06 0.67
N ALA A 132 -21.63 10.32 0.21
CA ALA A 132 -22.61 11.05 1.01
C ALA A 132 -22.98 10.27 2.30
N LYS A 133 -23.12 8.94 2.22
CA LYS A 133 -23.38 8.10 3.39
C LYS A 133 -22.19 8.05 4.34
N VAL A 134 -20.97 7.88 3.83
CA VAL A 134 -19.73 7.89 4.63
C VAL A 134 -19.59 9.20 5.40
N LYS A 135 -19.78 10.35 4.75
CA LYS A 135 -19.71 11.66 5.41
C LYS A 135 -20.74 11.80 6.54
N VAL A 136 -21.96 11.31 6.34
CA VAL A 136 -23.00 11.34 7.38
C VAL A 136 -22.60 10.46 8.56
N ALA A 137 -22.10 9.25 8.31
CA ALA A 137 -21.65 8.34 9.38
C ALA A 137 -20.51 8.97 10.21
N LEU A 138 -19.44 9.44 9.55
CA LEU A 138 -18.28 10.02 10.21
C LEU A 138 -18.59 11.33 10.97
N SER A 139 -19.49 12.18 10.45
CA SER A 139 -19.90 13.40 11.15
C SER A 139 -20.78 13.15 12.38
N GLN A 140 -21.47 12.01 12.44
CA GLN A 140 -22.32 11.65 13.58
C GLN A 140 -21.50 11.06 14.74
N GLU A 141 -20.44 10.30 14.47
CA GLU A 141 -19.59 9.70 15.52
C GLU A 141 -18.91 10.75 16.41
N GLU A 142 -18.46 11.88 15.86
CA GLU A 142 -17.86 12.99 16.62
C GLU A 142 -18.90 13.78 17.45
N THR A 143 -20.19 13.73 17.08
CA THR A 143 -21.24 14.47 17.82
C THR A 143 -21.67 13.73 19.10
N GLU A 144 -21.39 12.42 19.20
CA GLU A 144 -21.79 11.56 20.31
C GLU A 144 -20.66 11.25 21.33
N ALA A 145 -19.41 11.63 21.03
CA ALA A 145 -18.22 11.42 21.88
C ALA A 145 -17.96 12.59 22.85
#